data_AF-A0A4D9D2M0-F1
#
_entry.id   AF-A0A4D9D2M0-F1
#
_cell.length_a   1.000
_cell.length_b   1.000
_cell.length_c   1.000
_cell.angle_alpha   90.00
_cell.angle_beta   90.00
_cell.angle_gamma   90.00
#
_symmetry.space_group_name_H-M   'P 1'
#
loop_
_entity.id
_entity.type
_entity.pdbx_description
1 polymer ?
#
loop_
_entity_poly.entity_id
_entity_poly.type
_entity_poly.pdbx_seq_one_letter_code
_entity_poly.pdbx_strand_id
1 'polypeptide(L)'
;MGKPSGLVAAISRSGNPAEVLRGPLIYVVILLLATVVFWRESVVGLVAVAQMAAGDGMADIVGRRWGAQKWSFSSTKSYAGSSAFALSGFVVSVALIAWFNFWGLVPALTAGVACKVALISILCAAVELVPWGDDNIFVPMVASALASWLL
;
A
#
# COMPACT_ATOMS: atom_id res chain seq x y z
N MET A 1 -1.43 18.68 -34.30
CA MET A 1 -1.22 17.58 -33.32
C MET A 1 0.26 17.56 -32.96
N GLY A 2 0.62 18.02 -31.75
CA GLY A 2 2.01 18.16 -31.33
C GLY A 2 2.66 16.80 -31.09
N LYS A 3 3.91 16.62 -31.54
CA LYS A 3 4.73 15.44 -31.24
C LYS A 3 4.69 15.14 -29.74
N PRO A 4 4.50 13.89 -29.30
CA PRO A 4 4.61 13.56 -27.88
C PRO A 4 6.02 13.99 -27.42
N SER A 5 6.06 14.79 -26.35
CA SER A 5 7.32 15.22 -25.74
C SER A 5 8.22 13.99 -25.52
N GLY A 6 9.54 14.12 -25.73
CA GLY A 6 10.46 12.97 -25.66
C GLY A 6 10.39 12.18 -24.34
N LEU A 7 9.85 12.81 -23.28
CA LEU A 7 9.57 12.19 -21.99
C LEU A 7 8.45 11.13 -22.05
N VAL A 8 7.36 11.39 -22.79
CA VAL A 8 6.23 10.45 -22.92
C VAL A 8 6.65 9.21 -23.72
N ALA A 9 7.45 9.39 -24.77
CA ALA A 9 7.97 8.28 -25.57
C ALA A 9 9.00 7.42 -24.81
N ALA A 10 9.70 7.99 -23.83
CA ALA A 10 10.67 7.26 -23.01
C ALA A 10 10.01 6.44 -21.88
N ILE A 11 8.79 6.79 -21.46
CA ILE A 11 8.13 6.23 -20.26
C ILE A 11 6.87 5.42 -20.61
N SER A 12 6.15 5.77 -21.68
CA SER A 12 4.96 5.05 -22.13
C SER A 12 5.31 3.97 -23.16
N ARG A 13 4.88 2.73 -22.92
CA ARG A 13 4.98 1.63 -23.90
C ARG A 13 4.07 1.85 -25.11
N SER A 14 2.96 2.57 -24.95
CA SER A 14 1.99 2.87 -26.02
C SER A 14 2.14 4.26 -26.65
N GLY A 15 3.02 5.12 -26.11
CA GLY A 15 3.15 6.53 -26.49
C GLY A 15 2.00 7.43 -25.97
N ASN A 16 1.10 6.90 -25.14
CA ASN A 16 -0.03 7.63 -24.58
C ASN A 16 0.32 8.22 -23.19
N PRO A 17 0.25 9.56 -23.00
CA PRO A 17 0.50 10.18 -21.70
C PRO A 17 -0.40 9.64 -20.57
N ALA A 18 -1.62 9.19 -20.90
CA ALA A 18 -2.56 8.66 -19.92
C ALA A 18 -2.10 7.34 -19.29
N GLU A 19 -1.29 6.54 -19.99
CA GLU A 19 -0.73 5.28 -19.47
C GLU A 19 0.27 5.56 -18.34
N VAL A 20 1.07 6.62 -18.48
CA VAL A 20 2.08 7.05 -17.48
C VAL A 20 1.42 7.63 -16.23
N LEU A 21 0.28 8.30 -16.41
CA LEU A 21 -0.42 8.98 -15.32
C LEU A 21 -1.36 8.07 -14.52
N ARG A 22 -1.79 6.93 -15.07
CA ARG A 22 -2.86 6.12 -14.47
C ARG A 22 -2.53 5.63 -13.07
N GLY A 23 -1.36 5.03 -12.87
CA GLY A 23 -0.91 4.53 -11.57
C GLY A 23 -0.79 5.65 -10.52
N PRO A 24 0.01 6.71 -10.78
CA PRO A 24 0.14 7.84 -9.86
C PRO A 24 -1.19 8.56 -9.56
N LEU A 25 -2.09 8.69 -10.54
CA LEU A 25 -3.38 9.33 -10.35
C LEU A 25 -4.27 8.49 -9.43
N ILE A 26 -4.38 7.18 -9.67
CA ILE A 26 -5.12 6.27 -8.79
C ILE A 26 -4.57 6.36 -7.36
N TYR A 27 -3.26 6.35 -7.20
CA TYR A 27 -2.60 6.47 -5.92
C TYR A 27 -3.01 7.75 -5.17
N VAL A 28 -2.93 8.91 -5.84
CA VAL A 28 -3.30 10.20 -5.25
C VAL A 28 -4.79 10.27 -4.91
N VAL A 29 -5.67 9.75 -5.77
CA VAL A 29 -7.11 9.73 -5.53
C VAL A 29 -7.44 8.88 -4.31
N ILE A 30 -6.86 7.69 -4.18
CA ILE A 30 -7.12 6.82 -3.03
C ILE A 30 -6.59 7.45 -1.73
N LEU A 31 -5.39 8.05 -1.76
CA LEU A 31 -4.87 8.78 -0.60
C LEU A 31 -5.77 9.96 -0.20
N LEU A 32 -6.27 10.72 -1.18
CA LEU A 32 -7.20 11.82 -0.94
C LEU A 32 -8.50 11.30 -0.29
N LEU A 33 -9.09 10.24 -0.85
CA LEU A 33 -10.30 9.63 -0.30
C LEU A 33 -10.08 9.10 1.11
N ALA A 34 -8.99 8.36 1.35
CA ALA A 34 -8.64 7.87 2.68
C ALA A 34 -8.47 9.02 3.67
N THR A 35 -7.84 10.12 3.24
CA THR A 35 -7.66 11.31 4.07
C THR A 35 -9.00 11.98 4.40
N VAL A 36 -9.89 12.15 3.42
CA VAL A 36 -11.20 12.77 3.62
C VAL A 36 -12.11 11.91 4.51
N VAL A 37 -12.13 10.59 4.30
CA VAL A 37 -13.02 9.66 5.02
C VAL A 37 -12.52 9.38 6.44
N PHE A 38 -11.21 9.16 6.61
CA PHE A 38 -10.62 8.73 7.86
C PHE A 38 -9.83 9.84 8.56
N TRP A 39 -10.26 11.09 8.38
CA TRP A 39 -9.53 12.27 8.81
C TRP A 39 -9.15 12.23 10.30
N ARG A 40 -7.83 12.23 10.54
CA ARG A 40 -7.09 12.40 11.82
C ARG A 40 -7.36 11.45 12.98
N GLU A 41 -8.59 11.02 13.22
CA GLU A 41 -8.97 10.30 14.45
C GLU A 41 -9.26 8.81 14.19
N SER A 42 -8.83 8.29 13.04
CA SER A 42 -9.13 6.92 12.62
C SER A 42 -7.88 6.06 12.48
N VAL A 43 -7.76 5.06 13.36
CA VAL A 43 -6.73 4.01 13.26
C VAL A 43 -6.87 3.24 11.95
N VAL A 44 -8.10 3.05 11.47
CA VAL A 44 -8.40 2.37 10.20
C VAL A 44 -7.73 3.09 9.03
N GLY A 45 -7.87 4.41 8.96
CA GLY A 45 -7.23 5.23 7.93
C GLY A 45 -5.70 5.15 7.97
N LEU A 46 -5.12 5.21 9.17
CA LEU A 46 -3.66 5.11 9.34
C LEU A 46 -3.12 3.77 8.81
N VAL A 47 -3.78 2.66 9.17
CA VAL A 47 -3.39 1.33 8.72
C VAL A 47 -3.58 1.20 7.21
N ALA A 48 -4.73 1.62 6.67
CA ALA A 48 -5.02 1.51 5.24
C ALA A 48 -4.01 2.29 4.37
N VAL A 49 -3.72 3.53 4.76
CA VAL A 49 -2.72 4.36 4.08
C VAL A 49 -1.32 3.75 4.20
N ALA A 50 -0.94 3.22 5.37
CA ALA A 50 0.35 2.59 5.56
C ALA A 50 0.53 1.32 4.70
N GLN A 51 -0.49 0.46 4.61
CA GLN A 51 -0.41 -0.75 3.78
C GLN A 51 -0.24 -0.39 2.29
N MET A 52 -1.01 0.58 1.81
CA MET A 52 -0.93 1.02 0.43
C MET A 52 0.38 1.77 0.14
N ALA A 53 0.79 2.72 0.98
CA ALA A 53 1.92 3.57 0.69
C ALA A 53 3.26 2.91 1.03
N ALA A 54 3.39 2.39 2.25
CA ALA A 54 4.63 1.80 2.72
C ALA A 54 4.78 0.35 2.26
N GLY A 55 3.71 -0.44 2.39
CA GLY A 55 3.70 -1.84 1.96
C GLY A 55 4.03 -1.97 0.48
N ASP A 56 3.18 -1.42 -0.39
CA ASP A 56 3.33 -1.54 -1.85
C ASP A 56 4.65 -0.90 -2.32
N GLY A 57 4.95 0.32 -1.85
CA GLY A 57 6.17 1.03 -2.21
C GLY A 57 7.45 0.25 -1.86
N MET A 58 7.51 -0.37 -0.68
CA MET A 58 8.66 -1.17 -0.27
C MET A 58 8.72 -2.53 -0.97
N ALA A 59 7.57 -3.16 -1.20
CA ALA A 59 7.50 -4.40 -1.99
C ALA A 59 8.09 -4.21 -3.38
N ASP A 60 7.82 -3.05 -3.99
CA ASP A 60 8.30 -2.69 -5.30
C ASP A 60 9.81 -2.43 -5.32
N ILE A 61 10.34 -1.67 -4.35
CA ILE A 61 11.77 -1.38 -4.24
C ILE A 61 12.56 -2.66 -3.94
N VAL A 62 12.14 -3.43 -2.95
CA VAL A 62 12.81 -4.64 -2.51
C VAL A 62 12.64 -5.76 -3.54
N GLY A 63 11.45 -5.91 -4.11
CA GLY A 63 11.18 -6.89 -5.16
C GLY A 63 12.02 -6.67 -6.40
N ARG A 64 12.22 -5.42 -6.83
CA ARG A 64 13.12 -5.11 -7.96
C ARG A 64 14.59 -5.39 -7.64
N ARG A 65 15.04 -5.18 -6.40
CA ARG A 65 16.45 -5.33 -6.02
C ARG A 65 16.86 -6.74 -5.61
N TRP A 66 15.98 -7.46 -4.92
CA TRP A 66 16.26 -8.75 -4.29
C TRP A 66 15.22 -9.84 -4.59
N GLY A 67 14.23 -9.57 -5.45
CA GLY A 67 13.16 -10.51 -5.80
C GLY A 67 13.53 -11.61 -6.79
N ALA A 68 14.72 -12.21 -6.66
CA ALA A 68 15.17 -13.29 -7.54
C ALA A 68 14.28 -14.54 -7.42
N GLN A 69 13.83 -14.87 -6.20
CA GLN A 69 12.92 -15.98 -5.93
C GLN A 69 11.47 -15.49 -6.00
N LYS A 70 10.74 -15.97 -7.01
CA LYS A 70 9.34 -15.62 -7.27
C LYS A 70 8.39 -16.69 -6.76
N TRP A 71 7.14 -16.29 -6.51
CA TRP A 71 6.10 -17.24 -6.14
C TRP A 71 5.77 -18.17 -7.33
N SER A 72 5.51 -19.45 -7.07
CA SER A 72 5.24 -20.44 -8.12
C SER A 72 3.99 -20.12 -8.96
N PHE A 73 3.03 -19.39 -8.38
CA PHE A 73 1.78 -18.99 -9.01
C PHE A 73 1.76 -17.52 -9.48
N SER A 74 2.81 -16.73 -9.20
CA SER A 74 2.90 -15.32 -9.60
C SER A 74 4.28 -15.01 -10.17
N SER A 75 4.33 -14.71 -11.48
CA SER A 75 5.57 -14.41 -12.19
C SER A 75 6.07 -12.98 -11.99
N THR A 76 5.29 -12.13 -11.33
CA THR A 76 5.62 -10.72 -11.06
C THR A 76 6.04 -10.50 -9.61
N LYS A 77 5.40 -11.18 -8.65
CA LYS A 77 5.64 -10.98 -7.22
C LYS A 77 6.70 -11.95 -6.68
N SER A 78 7.48 -11.49 -5.71
CA SER A 78 8.61 -12.24 -5.13
C SER A 78 8.46 -12.43 -3.63
N TYR A 79 9.10 -13.46 -3.07
CA TYR A 79 9.12 -13.67 -1.62
C TYR A 79 9.69 -12.46 -0.88
N ALA A 80 10.80 -11.90 -1.39
CA ALA A 80 11.42 -10.71 -0.82
C ALA A 80 10.48 -9.50 -0.84
N GLY A 81 9.77 -9.28 -1.95
CA GLY A 81 8.78 -8.21 -2.09
C GLY A 81 7.64 -8.35 -1.09
N SER A 82 7.03 -9.53 -0.98
CA SER A 82 5.92 -9.76 -0.04
C SER A 82 6.34 -9.66 1.43
N SER A 83 7.55 -10.11 1.77
CA SER A 83 8.09 -9.90 3.13
C SER A 83 8.34 -8.43 3.42
N ALA A 84 8.86 -7.67 2.44
CA ALA A 84 9.04 -6.23 2.57
C ALA A 84 7.70 -5.49 2.70
N PHE A 85 6.67 -5.92 1.95
CA PHE A 85 5.31 -5.42 2.09
C PHE A 85 4.83 -5.55 3.54
N ALA A 86 4.77 -6.78 4.05
CA ALA A 86 4.19 -7.06 5.35
C ALA A 86 4.97 -6.37 6.47
N LEU A 87 6.30 -6.36 6.40
CA LEU A 87 7.15 -5.75 7.43
C LEU A 87 7.02 -4.22 7.42
N SER A 88 7.12 -3.59 6.25
CA SER A 88 7.05 -2.13 6.16
C SER A 88 5.64 -1.61 6.47
N GLY A 89 4.59 -2.27 5.96
CA GLY A 89 3.21 -1.97 6.28
C GLY A 89 2.96 -2.04 7.78
N PHE A 90 3.44 -3.09 8.44
CA PHE A 90 3.36 -3.23 9.90
C PHE A 90 4.12 -2.12 10.64
N VAL A 91 5.41 -1.95 10.35
CA VAL A 91 6.28 -0.98 11.05
C VAL A 91 5.76 0.45 10.90
N VAL A 92 5.37 0.85 9.68
CA VAL A 92 4.85 2.19 9.43
C VAL A 92 3.48 2.38 10.07
N SER A 93 2.59 1.38 10.03
CA SER A 93 1.30 1.44 10.72
C SER A 93 1.48 1.66 12.23
N VAL A 94 2.36 0.87 12.85
CA VAL A 94 2.69 0.99 14.28
C VAL A 94 3.28 2.36 14.61
N ALA A 95 4.22 2.85 13.81
CA ALA A 95 4.82 4.16 13.99
C ALA A 95 3.78 5.29 13.87
N LEU A 96 2.88 5.22 12.89
CA LEU A 96 1.81 6.20 12.71
C LEU A 96 0.81 6.17 13.87
N ILE A 97 0.38 4.99 14.33
CA ILE A 97 -0.52 4.86 15.48
C ILE A 97 0.14 5.45 16.72
N ALA A 98 1.41 5.13 16.99
CA ALA A 98 2.15 5.67 18.12
C ALA A 98 2.29 7.21 18.02
N TRP A 99 2.57 7.73 16.83
CA TRP A 99 2.66 9.17 16.58
C TRP A 99 1.32 9.88 16.83
N PHE A 100 0.22 9.37 16.28
CA PHE A 100 -1.10 9.97 16.47
C PHE A 100 -1.60 9.83 17.90
N ASN A 101 -1.26 8.73 18.58
CA ASN A 101 -1.57 8.54 19.99
C ASN A 101 -0.82 9.55 20.88
N PHE A 102 0.44 9.84 20.58
CA PHE A 102 1.21 10.89 21.28
C PHE A 102 0.51 12.26 21.26
N TRP A 103 -0.16 12.58 20.15
CA TRP A 103 -0.97 13.80 20.00
C TRP A 103 -2.40 13.67 20.53
N GLY A 104 -2.77 12.53 21.13
CA GLY A 104 -4.10 12.28 21.68
C GLY A 104 -5.20 12.09 20.63
N LEU A 105 -4.84 11.80 19.37
CA LEU A 105 -5.80 11.70 18.26
C LEU A 105 -6.38 10.30 18.09
N VAL A 106 -5.68 9.26 18.56
CA VAL A 106 -6.12 7.87 18.48
C VAL A 106 -5.83 7.11 19.78
N PRO A 107 -6.52 5.98 20.05
CA PRO A 107 -6.27 5.15 21.22
C PRO A 107 -4.83 4.64 21.32
N ALA A 108 -4.43 4.24 22.52
CA ALA A 108 -3.08 3.73 22.78
C ALA A 108 -2.75 2.48 21.97
N LEU A 109 -1.51 2.42 21.48
CA LEU A 109 -0.96 1.22 20.85
C LEU A 109 -0.75 0.14 21.91
N THR A 110 -1.70 -0.79 22.01
CA THR A 110 -1.55 -1.99 22.84
C THR A 110 -0.89 -3.11 22.06
N ALA A 111 -0.33 -4.11 22.76
CA ALA A 111 0.19 -5.31 22.14
C ALA A 111 -0.89 -6.04 21.29
N GLY A 112 -2.15 -6.01 21.73
CA GLY A 112 -3.28 -6.58 20.98
C GLY A 112 -3.53 -5.85 19.66
N VAL A 113 -3.47 -4.51 19.66
CA VAL A 113 -3.56 -3.70 18.43
C VAL A 113 -2.40 -4.00 17.49
N ALA A 114 -1.17 -4.08 18.01
CA ALA A 114 0.00 -4.41 17.20
C ALA A 114 -0.14 -5.81 16.54
N CYS A 115 -0.57 -6.83 17.28
CA CYS A 115 -0.81 -8.17 16.71
C CYS A 115 -1.87 -8.15 15.60
N LYS A 116 -2.96 -7.39 15.78
CA LYS A 116 -4.00 -7.23 14.76
C LYS A 116 -3.47 -6.51 13.52
N VAL A 117 -2.67 -5.46 13.68
CA VAL A 117 -2.02 -4.75 12.56
C VAL A 117 -1.03 -5.66 11.81
N ALA A 118 -0.29 -6.50 12.53
CA ALA A 118 0.59 -7.50 11.90
C ALA A 118 -0.22 -8.49 11.06
N LEU A 119 -1.33 -9.00 11.60
CA LEU A 119 -2.26 -9.87 10.85
C LEU A 119 -2.80 -9.17 9.60
N ILE A 120 -3.26 -7.92 9.73
CA ILE A 120 -3.74 -7.12 8.59
C ILE A 120 -2.65 -6.99 7.53
N SER A 121 -1.40 -6.70 7.93
CA SER A 121 -0.29 -6.53 6.99
C SER A 121 0.04 -7.81 6.22
N ILE A 122 -0.04 -8.97 6.89
CA ILE A 122 0.14 -10.28 6.25
C ILE A 122 -1.00 -10.57 5.26
N LEU A 123 -2.25 -10.29 5.66
CA LEU A 123 -3.42 -10.49 4.79
C LEU A 123 -3.39 -9.56 3.57
N CYS A 124 -2.98 -8.30 3.75
CA CYS A 124 -2.79 -7.36 2.64
C CYS A 124 -1.68 -7.80 1.69
N ALA A 125 -0.55 -8.30 2.20
CA ALA A 125 0.50 -8.89 1.38
C ALA A 125 -0.02 -10.10 0.58
N ALA A 126 -0.90 -10.91 1.17
CA ALA A 126 -1.54 -12.02 0.46
C ALA A 126 -2.50 -11.54 -0.64
N VAL A 127 -3.23 -10.44 -0.43
CA VAL A 127 -4.08 -9.84 -1.47
C VAL A 127 -3.24 -9.31 -2.63
N GLU A 128 -2.13 -8.63 -2.33
CA GLU A 128 -1.17 -8.11 -3.32
C GLU A 128 -0.57 -9.22 -4.21
N LEU A 129 -0.53 -10.46 -3.72
CA LEU A 129 -0.07 -11.61 -4.50
C LEU A 129 -1.04 -12.04 -5.61
N VAL A 130 -2.32 -11.69 -5.49
CA VAL A 130 -3.37 -12.19 -6.36
C VAL A 130 -3.63 -11.22 -7.52
N PRO A 131 -3.57 -11.66 -8.79
CA PRO A 131 -3.71 -10.78 -9.94
C PRO A 131 -5.19 -10.43 -10.25
N TRP A 132 -5.92 -9.87 -9.29
CA TRP A 132 -7.33 -9.51 -9.43
C TRP A 132 -7.57 -8.07 -9.92
N GLY A 133 -6.57 -7.19 -9.85
CA GLY A 133 -6.69 -5.82 -10.33
C GLY A 133 -5.50 -4.94 -9.93
N ASP A 134 -5.72 -3.63 -9.84
CA ASP A 134 -4.69 -2.68 -9.42
C ASP A 134 -4.48 -2.74 -7.90
N ASP A 135 -3.26 -3.06 -7.48
CA ASP A 135 -2.88 -3.21 -6.07
C ASP A 135 -3.21 -1.94 -5.27
N ASN A 136 -3.08 -0.76 -5.89
CA ASN A 136 -3.37 0.54 -5.28
C ASN A 136 -4.86 0.77 -4.96
N ILE A 137 -5.75 -0.10 -5.44
CA ILE A 137 -7.18 -0.06 -5.14
C ILE A 137 -7.52 -1.17 -4.13
N PHE A 138 -7.13 -2.41 -4.43
CA PHE A 138 -7.54 -3.56 -3.63
C PHE A 138 -6.88 -3.60 -2.25
N VAL A 139 -5.58 -3.28 -2.16
CA VAL A 139 -4.84 -3.25 -0.89
C VAL A 139 -5.48 -2.29 0.12
N PRO A 140 -5.67 -0.99 -0.17
CA PRO A 140 -6.26 -0.06 0.78
C PRO A 140 -7.72 -0.39 1.11
N MET A 141 -8.50 -0.92 0.15
CA MET A 141 -9.87 -1.37 0.42
C MET A 141 -9.91 -2.53 1.42
N VAL A 142 -9.12 -3.58 1.19
CA VAL A 142 -9.06 -4.73 2.11
C VAL A 142 -8.45 -4.33 3.44
N ALA A 143 -7.41 -3.50 3.45
CA ALA A 143 -6.82 -2.98 4.68
C ALA A 143 -7.86 -2.21 5.51
N SER A 144 -8.66 -1.35 4.88
CA SER A 144 -9.72 -0.59 5.54
C SER A 144 -10.79 -1.53 6.11
N ALA A 145 -11.24 -2.52 5.34
CA ALA A 145 -12.25 -3.48 5.79
C ALA A 145 -11.75 -4.33 6.97
N LEU A 146 -10.55 -4.89 6.86
CA LEU A 146 -9.94 -5.69 7.94
C LEU A 146 -9.69 -4.84 9.19
N ALA A 147 -9.16 -3.63 9.03
CA ALA A 147 -8.93 -2.72 10.15
C ALA A 147 -10.26 -2.33 10.82
N SER A 148 -11.31 -2.03 10.06
CA SER A 148 -12.63 -1.72 10.65
C SER A 148 -13.27 -2.88 11.41
N TRP A 149 -12.92 -4.12 11.06
CA TRP A 149 -13.46 -5.32 11.71
C TRP A 149 -12.63 -5.75 12.92
N LEU A 150 -11.32 -5.52 12.88
CA LEU A 150 -10.38 -5.99 13.89
C LEU A 150 -10.01 -4.93 14.93
N LEU A 151 -9.94 -3.65 14.58
CA LEU A 151 -9.43 -2.56 15.43
C LEU A 151 -10.57 -1.70 16.00
#